data_AF-A0AAV4Z415-F1
#
_entry.id   AF-A0AAV4Z415-F1
#
_cell.length_a   1.000
_cell.length_b   1.000
_cell.length_c   1.000
_cell.angle_alpha   90.00
_cell.angle_beta   90.00
_cell.angle_gamma   90.00
#
_symmetry.space_group_name_H-M   'P 1'
#
loop_
_entity.id
_entity.type
_entity.pdbx_description
1 polymer ?
#
loop_
_entity_poly.entity_id
_entity_poly.type
_entity_poly.pdbx_seq_one_letter_code
_entity_poly.pdbx_strand_id
1 'polypeptide(L)'
;MANSEMRDRLHADTGLDAVVSGGKLAPTWNKVVTYLDNVSAEEKGSFDWAKERAAMQSNYEARSRFEGEQPENLDSTNQTVKLIKAALDSLKALNDPSNRLEDMPLYKQAQELFASQQAGALTGIDIEA
;
A
#
# COMPACT_ATOMS: atom_id res chain seq x y z
N MET A 1 -1.45 18.53 -1.03
CA MET A 1 -2.87 18.47 -0.65
C MET A 1 -3.57 17.18 -1.07
N ALA A 2 -3.01 16.36 -1.99
CA ALA A 2 -3.62 15.10 -2.40
C ALA A 2 -3.67 13.98 -1.32
N ASN A 3 -2.73 14.02 -0.35
CA ASN A 3 -2.55 12.94 0.62
C ASN A 3 -3.69 12.87 1.68
N SER A 4 -4.30 14.00 2.05
CA SER A 4 -5.47 14.01 2.94
C SER A 4 -6.73 13.53 2.22
N GLU A 5 -6.92 13.91 0.96
CA GLU A 5 -8.19 13.71 0.24
C GLU A 5 -8.43 12.25 -0.21
N MET A 6 -7.39 11.50 -0.57
CA MET A 6 -7.51 10.05 -0.77
C MET A 6 -7.83 9.34 0.55
N ARG A 7 -7.16 9.74 1.63
CA ARG A 7 -7.36 9.13 2.95
C ARG A 7 -8.77 9.38 3.46
N ASP A 8 -9.24 10.62 3.37
CA ASP A 8 -10.58 11.00 3.81
C ASP A 8 -11.67 10.26 3.01
N ARG A 9 -11.49 10.08 1.69
CA ARG A 9 -12.39 9.26 0.86
C ARG A 9 -12.34 7.78 1.24
N LEU A 10 -11.15 7.23 1.48
CA LEU A 10 -10.97 5.84 1.91
C LEU A 10 -11.74 5.56 3.21
N HIS A 11 -11.61 6.43 4.22
CA HIS A 11 -12.34 6.31 5.47
C HIS A 11 -13.86 6.32 5.28
N ALA A 12 -14.37 7.23 4.44
CA ALA A 12 -15.80 7.33 4.11
C ALA A 12 -16.31 6.11 3.33
N ASP A 13 -15.56 5.63 2.35
CA ASP A 13 -15.99 4.58 1.41
C ASP A 13 -15.87 3.18 2.01
N THR A 14 -14.92 2.95 2.91
CA THR A 14 -14.69 1.63 3.52
C THR A 14 -15.27 1.50 4.93
N GLY A 15 -15.65 2.62 5.55
CA GLY A 15 -16.11 2.67 6.94
C GLY A 15 -15.03 2.27 7.94
N LEU A 16 -13.75 2.55 7.65
CA LEU A 16 -12.62 2.18 8.51
C LEU A 16 -12.72 2.78 9.93
N ASP A 17 -13.47 3.88 10.07
CA ASP A 17 -13.73 4.58 11.34
C ASP A 17 -14.72 3.86 12.24
N ALA A 18 -15.50 2.93 11.69
CA ALA A 18 -16.44 2.14 12.46
C ALA A 18 -15.62 1.20 13.34
N VAL A 19 -15.42 1.61 14.61
CA VAL A 19 -14.86 0.80 15.68
C VAL A 19 -15.51 -0.58 15.60
N VAL A 20 -14.77 -1.55 15.06
CA VAL A 20 -15.22 -2.94 15.01
C VAL A 20 -15.13 -3.46 16.43
N SER A 21 -16.18 -3.14 17.18
CA SER A 21 -16.36 -3.50 18.57
C SER A 21 -16.62 -5.00 18.62
N GLY A 22 -15.56 -5.79 18.85
CA GLY A 22 -15.66 -7.24 19.04
C GLY A 22 -15.80 -8.10 17.78
N GLY A 23 -15.57 -7.56 16.58
CA GLY A 23 -15.61 -8.28 15.30
C GLY A 23 -14.23 -8.48 14.63
N LYS A 24 -14.19 -9.31 13.58
CA LYS A 24 -13.00 -9.51 12.75
C LYS A 24 -12.65 -8.24 11.98
N LEU A 25 -11.39 -7.83 12.04
CA LEU A 25 -10.85 -6.66 11.33
C LEU A 25 -10.32 -7.02 9.94
N ALA A 26 -9.96 -8.28 9.69
CA ALA A 26 -9.47 -8.70 8.37
C ALA A 26 -10.41 -8.34 7.20
N PRO A 27 -11.74 -8.54 7.29
CA PRO A 27 -12.65 -8.15 6.20
C PRO A 27 -12.63 -6.65 5.90
N THR A 28 -12.44 -5.79 6.90
CA THR A 28 -12.34 -4.34 6.71
C THR A 28 -11.08 -3.99 5.92
N TRP A 29 -9.93 -4.56 6.28
CA TRP A 29 -8.68 -4.31 5.55
C TRP A 29 -8.72 -4.84 4.10
N ASN A 30 -9.39 -5.97 3.86
CA ASN A 30 -9.64 -6.49 2.52
C ASN A 30 -10.44 -5.47 1.68
N LYS A 31 -11.53 -4.90 2.22
CA LYS A 31 -12.31 -3.84 1.54
C LYS A 31 -11.46 -2.62 1.20
N VAL A 32 -10.57 -2.21 2.10
CA VAL A 32 -9.66 -1.08 1.85
C VAL A 32 -8.69 -1.39 0.71
N VAL A 33 -8.14 -2.61 0.70
CA VAL A 33 -7.30 -3.08 -0.41
C VAL A 33 -8.06 -3.05 -1.73
N THR A 34 -9.29 -3.58 -1.77
CA THR A 34 -10.14 -3.54 -2.97
C THR A 34 -10.46 -2.12 -3.41
N TYR A 35 -10.72 -1.21 -2.46
CA TYR A 35 -10.95 0.20 -2.77
C TYR A 35 -9.74 0.83 -3.48
N LEU A 36 -8.55 0.65 -2.90
CA LEU A 36 -7.30 1.16 -3.46
C LEU A 36 -6.97 0.52 -4.82
N ASP A 37 -7.42 -0.71 -5.07
CA ASP A 37 -7.31 -1.35 -6.39
C ASP A 37 -8.29 -0.78 -7.43
N ASN A 38 -9.29 0.01 -7.04
CA ASN A 38 -10.31 0.59 -7.92
C ASN A 38 -10.22 2.12 -8.08
N VAL A 39 -9.28 2.79 -7.40
CA VAL A 39 -9.02 4.23 -7.61
C VAL A 39 -8.49 4.51 -9.02
N SER A 40 -8.44 5.78 -9.41
CA SER A 40 -8.05 6.21 -10.76
C SER A 40 -6.60 5.83 -11.11
N ALA A 41 -6.29 5.79 -12.40
CA ALA A 41 -4.93 5.49 -12.87
C ALA A 41 -3.92 6.55 -12.41
N GLU A 42 -4.33 7.83 -12.35
CA GLU A 42 -3.50 8.93 -11.85
C GLU A 42 -3.12 8.70 -10.38
N GLU A 43 -4.08 8.32 -9.56
CA GLU A 43 -3.86 7.98 -8.15
C GLU A 43 -2.92 6.78 -7.99
N LYS A 44 -3.13 5.72 -8.78
CA LYS A 44 -2.25 4.53 -8.81
C LYS A 44 -0.84 4.83 -9.31
N GLY A 45 -0.66 5.95 -10.02
CA GLY A 45 0.64 6.44 -10.45
C GLY A 45 1.45 7.13 -9.34
N SER A 46 0.88 7.33 -8.14
CA SER A 46 1.55 8.00 -7.03
C SER A 46 2.28 7.04 -6.08
N PHE A 47 3.39 7.49 -5.50
CA PHE A 47 4.11 6.71 -4.47
C PHE A 47 3.28 6.57 -3.19
N ASP A 48 2.49 7.59 -2.88
CA ASP A 48 1.62 7.59 -1.70
C ASP A 48 0.56 6.49 -1.78
N TRP A 49 -0.09 6.34 -2.94
CA TRP A 49 -0.97 5.20 -3.18
C TRP A 49 -0.24 3.87 -3.02
N ALA A 50 0.98 3.75 -3.56
CA ALA A 50 1.74 2.50 -3.47
C ALA A 50 2.07 2.14 -2.01
N LYS A 51 2.38 3.14 -1.18
CA LYS A 51 2.59 2.97 0.27
C LYS A 51 1.32 2.51 0.98
N GLU A 52 0.21 3.21 0.76
CA GLU A 52 -1.06 2.91 1.41
C GLU A 52 -1.52 1.50 1.03
N ARG A 53 -1.52 1.17 -0.26
CA ARG A 53 -1.94 -0.15 -0.76
C ARG A 53 -1.10 -1.30 -0.21
N ALA A 54 0.21 -1.10 -0.08
CA ALA A 54 1.13 -2.08 0.53
C ALA A 54 0.88 -2.25 2.03
N ALA A 55 0.69 -1.13 2.76
CA ALA A 55 0.40 -1.14 4.19
C ALA A 55 -0.90 -1.86 4.51
N MET A 56 -1.96 -1.58 3.75
CA MET A 56 -3.26 -2.20 3.93
C MET A 56 -3.22 -3.71 3.66
N GLN A 57 -2.48 -4.17 2.64
CA GLN A 57 -2.29 -5.60 2.41
C GLN A 57 -1.50 -6.27 3.54
N SER A 58 -0.38 -5.68 3.96
CA SER A 58 0.42 -6.23 5.06
C SER A 58 -0.37 -6.29 6.37
N ASN A 59 -1.26 -5.32 6.61
CA ASN A 59 -2.16 -5.32 7.78
C ASN A 59 -3.27 -6.37 7.66
N TYR A 60 -3.91 -6.48 6.49
CA TYR A 60 -4.88 -7.54 6.20
C TYR A 60 -4.29 -8.92 6.48
N GLU A 61 -3.14 -9.23 5.87
CA GLU A 61 -2.53 -10.55 5.99
C GLU A 61 -2.11 -10.87 7.43
N ALA A 62 -1.49 -9.91 8.13
CA ALA A 62 -1.12 -10.08 9.53
C ALA A 62 -2.36 -10.30 10.41
N ARG A 63 -3.44 -9.56 10.13
CA ARG A 63 -4.66 -9.63 10.92
C ARG A 63 -5.46 -10.90 10.66
N SER A 64 -5.60 -11.34 9.40
CA SER A 64 -6.22 -12.63 9.07
C SER A 64 -5.53 -13.77 9.81
N ARG A 65 -4.19 -13.82 9.78
CA ARG A 65 -3.42 -14.85 10.49
C ARG A 65 -3.64 -14.78 12.00
N PHE A 66 -3.65 -13.57 12.57
CA PHE A 66 -3.96 -13.37 13.99
C PHE A 66 -5.38 -13.84 14.36
N GLU A 67 -6.34 -13.66 13.46
CA GLU A 67 -7.74 -14.09 13.62
C GLU A 67 -7.97 -15.58 13.29
N GLY A 68 -6.91 -16.34 13.02
CA GLY A 68 -6.95 -17.76 12.72
C GLY A 68 -7.39 -18.11 11.30
N GLU A 69 -7.38 -17.13 10.39
CA GLU A 69 -7.74 -17.30 8.98
C GLU A 69 -6.50 -17.33 8.09
N GLN A 70 -6.60 -18.08 6.99
CA GLN A 70 -5.63 -17.97 5.90
C GLN A 70 -6.00 -16.75 5.03
N PRO A 71 -5.11 -15.74 4.89
CA PRO A 71 -5.42 -14.59 4.05
C PRO A 71 -5.51 -14.99 2.58
N GLU A 72 -6.43 -14.33 1.87
CA GLU A 72 -6.49 -14.38 0.42
C GLU A 72 -5.22 -13.79 -0.19
N ASN A 73 -4.85 -14.25 -1.39
CA ASN A 73 -3.75 -13.63 -2.13
C ASN A 73 -4.24 -12.34 -2.80
N LEU A 74 -3.86 -11.20 -2.23
CA LEU A 74 -4.19 -9.86 -2.73
C LEU A 74 -2.95 -9.14 -3.30
N ASP A 75 -1.96 -9.89 -3.79
CA ASP A 75 -0.71 -9.34 -4.32
C ASP A 75 -0.96 -8.39 -5.50
N SER A 76 -0.43 -7.18 -5.37
CA SER A 76 -0.44 -6.20 -6.47
C SER A 76 0.51 -6.62 -7.59
N THR A 77 0.15 -6.33 -8.83
CA THR A 77 1.07 -6.44 -9.98
C THR A 77 2.09 -5.30 -10.02
N ASN A 78 1.85 -4.19 -9.30
CA ASN A 78 2.76 -3.05 -9.23
C ASN A 78 4.02 -3.40 -8.43
N GLN A 79 5.18 -3.34 -9.09
CA GLN A 79 6.47 -3.72 -8.49
C GLN A 79 6.87 -2.83 -7.30
N THR A 80 6.51 -1.54 -7.34
CA THR A 80 6.74 -0.61 -6.22
C THR A 80 5.93 -1.04 -5.00
N VAL A 81 4.67 -1.42 -5.18
CA VAL A 81 3.81 -1.96 -4.08
C VAL A 81 4.43 -3.23 -3.48
N LYS A 82 4.91 -4.15 -4.32
CA LYS A 82 5.56 -5.39 -3.85
C LYS A 82 6.78 -5.11 -2.98
N LEU A 83 7.65 -4.19 -3.40
CA LEU A 83 8.85 -3.82 -2.66
C LEU A 83 8.51 -3.17 -1.32
N ILE A 84 7.53 -2.25 -1.30
CA ILE A 84 7.09 -1.61 -0.05
C ILE A 84 6.46 -2.64 0.90
N LYS A 85 5.63 -3.56 0.40
CA LYS A 85 5.04 -4.63 1.22
C LYS A 85 6.13 -5.51 1.82
N ALA A 86 7.11 -5.93 1.02
CA ALA A 86 8.22 -6.75 1.52
C ALA A 86 9.06 -6.01 2.57
N ALA A 87 9.24 -4.69 2.43
CA ALA A 87 9.87 -3.85 3.44
C ALA A 87 9.06 -3.80 4.76
N LEU A 88 7.73 -3.64 4.66
CA LEU A 88 6.82 -3.66 5.81
C LEU A 88 6.82 -5.01 6.53
N ASP A 89 6.75 -6.11 5.78
CA ASP A 89 6.76 -7.46 6.32
C ASP A 89 8.09 -7.76 7.02
N SER A 90 9.21 -7.30 6.44
CA SER A 90 10.54 -7.38 7.05
C SER A 90 10.62 -6.54 8.33
N LEU A 91 10.08 -5.33 8.32
CA LEU A 91 10.05 -4.45 9.49
C LEU A 91 9.26 -5.07 10.64
N LYS A 92 8.09 -5.65 10.35
CA LYS A 92 7.28 -6.40 11.33
C LYS A 92 8.04 -7.60 11.89
N ALA A 93 8.79 -8.32 11.06
CA ALA A 93 9.59 -9.46 11.48
C ALA A 93 10.76 -9.09 12.40
N LEU A 94 11.35 -7.89 12.22
CA LEU A 94 12.39 -7.38 13.12
C LEU A 94 11.86 -7.10 14.53
N ASN A 95 10.57 -6.73 14.64
CA ASN A 95 9.89 -6.46 15.92
C ASN A 95 10.66 -5.50 16.85
N ASP A 96 11.33 -4.50 16.26
CA ASP A 96 12.08 -3.46 16.97
C ASP A 96 11.50 -2.09 16.60
N PRO A 97 10.95 -1.35 17.57
CA PRO A 97 10.29 -0.06 17.34
C PRO A 97 11.25 1.06 16.93
N SER A 98 12.57 0.86 17.05
CA SER A 98 13.58 1.82 16.61
C SER A 98 13.77 1.81 15.09
N ASN A 99 13.38 0.72 14.43
CA ASN A 99 13.47 0.61 12.98
C ASN A 99 12.32 1.35 12.31
N ARG A 100 12.63 2.00 11.19
CA ARG A 100 11.67 2.75 10.39
C ARG A 100 11.58 2.14 9.00
N LEU A 101 10.39 2.23 8.40
CA LEU A 101 10.16 1.72 7.06
C LEU A 101 11.10 2.38 6.05
N GLU A 102 11.34 3.68 6.21
CA GLU A 102 12.18 4.48 5.31
C GLU A 102 13.66 4.05 5.31
N ASP A 103 14.11 3.43 6.39
CA ASP A 103 15.49 2.94 6.51
C ASP A 103 15.68 1.56 5.87
N MET A 104 14.60 0.85 5.58
CA MET A 104 14.62 -0.51 5.03
C MET A 104 15.21 -0.52 3.61
N PRO A 105 16.13 -1.44 3.30
CA PRO A 105 16.73 -1.54 1.96
C PRO A 105 15.70 -1.71 0.83
N LEU A 106 14.65 -2.50 1.07
CA LEU A 106 13.58 -2.74 0.09
C LEU A 106 12.70 -1.50 -0.14
N TYR A 107 12.55 -0.64 0.88
CA TYR A 107 11.82 0.62 0.71
C TYR A 107 12.62 1.61 -0.14
N LYS A 108 13.94 1.70 0.08
CA LYS A 108 14.84 2.51 -0.75
C LYS A 108 14.83 2.06 -2.21
N GLN A 109 14.87 0.75 -2.46
CA GLN A 109 14.69 0.20 -3.80
C GLN A 109 13.33 0.56 -4.42
N ALA A 110 12.26 0.60 -3.62
CA ALA A 110 10.96 1.04 -4.11
C ALA A 110 10.97 2.51 -4.54
N GLN A 111 11.64 3.38 -3.77
CA GLN A 111 11.78 4.81 -4.11
C GLN A 111 12.57 4.99 -5.41
N GLU A 112 13.69 4.28 -5.57
CA GLU A 112 14.53 4.32 -6.77
C GLU A 112 13.77 3.82 -8.00
N LEU A 113 13.08 2.68 -7.88
CA LEU A 113 12.26 2.12 -8.94
C LEU A 113 11.17 3.11 -9.38
N PHE A 114 10.45 3.68 -8.41
CA PHE A 114 9.38 4.64 -8.70
C PHE A 114 9.91 5.91 -9.39
N ALA A 115 11.05 6.43 -8.92
CA ALA A 115 11.71 7.57 -9.55
C ALA A 115 12.13 7.26 -11.00
N SER A 116 12.67 6.06 -11.27
CA SER A 116 13.05 5.64 -12.62
C SER A 116 11.85 5.51 -13.57
N GLN A 117 10.70 5.04 -13.05
CA GLN A 117 9.47 4.91 -13.83
C GLN A 117 8.92 6.27 -14.23
N GLN A 118 8.97 7.26 -13.33
CA GLN A 118 8.57 8.62 -13.65
C GLN A 118 9.52 9.30 -14.64
N ALA A 119 10.84 9.11 -14.49
CA ALA A 119 11.81 9.64 -15.45
C ALA A 119 11.59 9.06 -16.86
N GLY A 120 11.35 7.74 -16.96
CA GLY A 120 11.06 7.07 -18.22
C GLY A 120 9.76 7.55 -18.88
N ALA A 121 8.72 7.83 -18.09
CA ALA A 121 7.45 8.36 -18.59
C ALA A 121 7.58 9.77 -19.18
N LEU A 122 8.43 10.63 -18.59
CA LEU A 122 8.69 11.98 -19.09
C LEU A 122 9.51 11.98 -20.37
N THR A 123 10.46 11.06 -20.52
CA THR A 123 11.29 10.94 -21.74
C THR A 123 10.55 10.34 -22.94
N GLY A 124 9.36 9.76 -22.73
CA GLY A 124 8.54 9.17 -23.80
C GLY A 124 7.56 10.13 -24.47
N ILE A 125 7.49 11.40 -24.05
CA ILE A 125 6.55 12.41 -24.59
C ILE A 125 7.19 13.30 -25.66
N ASP A 126 8.52 13.32 -25.78
CA ASP A 126 9.22 14.03 -26.85
C ASP A 126 9.65 13.03 -27.92
N ILE A 127 8.85 12.86 -28.98
CA ILE A 127 9.20 12.93 -30.43
C ILE A 127 7.90 12.63 -31.18
N GLU A 128 7.23 13.65 -31.72
CA GLU A 128 6.98 13.81 -33.17
C GLU A 128 6.65 15.29 -33.42
N ALA A 129 7.44 15.91 -34.30
CA ALA A 129 7.29 17.27 -34.81
C ALA A 129 6.66 17.23 -36.21
#